data_AF-A0A2V8XUD4-F1
#
_entry.id   AF-A0A2V8XUD4-F1
#
_cell.length_a   1.000
_cell.length_b   1.000
_cell.length_c   1.000
_cell.angle_alpha   90.00
_cell.angle_beta   90.00
_cell.angle_gamma   90.00
#
_symmetry.space_group_name_H-M   'P 1'
#
loop_
_entity.id
_entity.type
_entity.pdbx_description
1 polymer ?
#
loop_
_entity_poly.entity_id
_entity_poly.type
_entity_poly.pdbx_seq_one_letter_code
_entity_poly.pdbx_strand_id
1 'polypeptide(L)'
;METLSPEVLEDLRHGRAPRERKIAVCTGGAHLAPVDRAEILAVLAGDADEMVATRAQDAILSLPPEAFIEAIKREQALPALFSYAAKHLADKPGICDALVHNKNCATEHLVHAVRHLSTLGIQTLMEELERISESPTLAAVLEHSPLLTPEQKNQLHELYGPGHPIDEAALAEAAAAAEPDVARRQTLIQRIATMTVAQRVQYAIKGGTDARRTLIRDPNKVVQRAVLASPRLTDQEVEAFASMSSLTDEILRLIAGNRNFRKNYVVVRNLINNPKTPLDVTLHMLPMLNAQDLKRLTMNKNIPETLRTTAFKLHRTRADLKK
;
A
#
# COMPACT_ATOMS: atom_id res chain seq x y z
N MET A 1 26.21 -34.99 -11.70
CA MET A 1 24.88 -34.36 -11.50
C MET A 1 25.08 -33.23 -10.52
N GLU A 2 25.06 -31.99 -11.00
CA GLU A 2 25.42 -30.81 -10.21
C GLU A 2 24.16 -30.10 -9.70
N THR A 3 24.11 -29.87 -8.40
CA THR A 3 23.21 -28.89 -7.80
C THR A 3 23.65 -27.50 -8.23
N LEU A 4 22.73 -26.69 -8.75
CA LEU A 4 23.04 -25.33 -9.20
C LEU A 4 23.48 -24.46 -8.02
N SER A 5 24.54 -23.65 -8.23
CA SER A 5 24.98 -22.68 -7.22
C SER A 5 23.91 -21.58 -7.03
N PRO A 6 23.87 -20.91 -5.86
CA PRO A 6 22.88 -19.86 -5.59
C PRO A 6 22.95 -18.70 -6.59
N GLU A 7 24.15 -18.34 -7.05
CA GLU A 7 24.35 -17.31 -8.07
C GLU A 7 23.68 -17.70 -9.40
N VAL A 8 23.79 -18.96 -9.80
CA VAL A 8 23.18 -19.45 -11.04
C VAL A 8 21.65 -19.44 -10.94
N LEU A 9 21.10 -19.80 -9.78
CA LEU A 9 19.66 -19.74 -9.53
C LEU A 9 19.14 -18.31 -9.64
N GLU A 10 19.88 -17.35 -9.09
CA GLU A 10 19.52 -15.95 -9.16
C GLU A 10 19.59 -15.42 -10.60
N ASP A 11 20.61 -15.81 -11.37
CA ASP A 11 20.67 -15.48 -12.79
C ASP A 11 19.53 -16.08 -13.61
N LEU A 12 19.10 -17.31 -13.30
CA LEU A 12 17.94 -17.94 -13.93
C LEU A 12 16.63 -17.22 -13.59
N ARG A 13 16.43 -16.84 -12.32
CA ARG A 13 15.26 -16.07 -11.87
C ARG A 13 15.16 -14.68 -12.52
N HIS A 14 16.29 -14.09 -12.92
CA HIS A 14 16.32 -12.81 -13.62
C HIS A 14 16.44 -12.96 -15.15
N GLY A 15 16.41 -14.17 -15.69
CA GLY A 15 16.56 -14.43 -17.13
C GLY A 15 17.95 -14.09 -17.69
N ARG A 16 18.96 -13.87 -16.84
CA ARG A 16 20.34 -13.49 -17.21
C ARG A 16 21.26 -14.70 -17.45
N ALA A 17 20.81 -15.89 -17.07
CA ALA A 17 21.60 -17.11 -17.25
C ALA A 17 21.92 -17.39 -18.74
N PRO A 18 23.07 -18.01 -19.03
CA PRO A 18 23.41 -18.41 -20.39
C PRO A 18 22.38 -19.41 -20.95
N ARG A 19 22.22 -19.40 -22.27
CA ARG A 19 21.24 -20.21 -23.02
C ARG A 19 21.27 -21.69 -22.63
N GLU A 20 22.45 -22.28 -22.49
CA GLU A 20 22.62 -23.69 -22.12
C GLU A 20 21.96 -24.03 -20.79
N ARG A 21 22.08 -23.13 -19.80
CA ARG A 21 21.46 -23.32 -18.48
C ARG A 21 19.95 -23.14 -18.52
N LYS A 22 19.46 -22.18 -19.30
CA LYS A 22 18.02 -22.00 -19.53
C LYS A 22 17.40 -23.27 -20.14
N ILE A 23 18.04 -23.82 -21.18
CA ILE A 23 17.62 -25.07 -21.81
C ILE A 23 17.67 -26.25 -20.83
N ALA A 24 18.69 -26.34 -19.98
CA ALA A 24 18.78 -27.39 -18.96
C ALA A 24 17.61 -27.37 -17.97
N VAL A 25 17.08 -26.18 -17.63
CA VAL A 25 15.87 -26.07 -16.80
C VAL A 25 14.62 -26.56 -17.55
N CYS A 26 14.48 -26.20 -18.83
CA CYS A 26 13.36 -26.64 -19.66
C CYS A 26 13.32 -28.17 -19.80
N THR A 27 14.46 -28.81 -20.07
CA THR A 27 14.55 -30.27 -20.26
C THR A 27 14.55 -31.07 -18.96
N GLY A 28 14.57 -30.41 -17.79
CA GLY A 28 14.66 -31.08 -16.48
C GLY A 28 16.05 -31.60 -16.13
N GLY A 29 17.08 -31.24 -16.91
CA GLY A 29 18.48 -31.56 -16.62
C GLY A 29 19.05 -30.80 -15.43
N ALA A 30 18.42 -29.68 -15.04
CA ALA A 30 18.70 -28.99 -13.79
C ALA A 30 17.91 -29.64 -12.64
N HIS A 31 18.60 -30.22 -11.65
CA HIS A 31 17.96 -30.71 -10.42
C HIS A 31 17.46 -29.54 -9.59
N LEU A 32 16.20 -29.17 -9.82
CA LEU A 32 15.48 -28.10 -9.14
C LEU A 32 14.29 -28.67 -8.40
N ALA A 33 13.96 -28.09 -7.24
CA ALA A 33 12.68 -28.35 -6.61
C ALA A 33 11.54 -27.92 -7.56
N PRO A 34 10.38 -28.61 -7.55
CA PRO A 34 9.26 -28.29 -8.45
C PRO A 34 8.83 -26.83 -8.38
N VAL A 35 8.88 -26.24 -7.18
CA VAL A 35 8.49 -24.85 -6.92
C VAL A 35 9.47 -23.86 -7.57
N ASP A 36 10.78 -24.09 -7.43
CA ASP A 36 11.80 -23.25 -8.08
C ASP A 36 11.78 -23.40 -9.60
N ARG A 37 11.52 -24.63 -10.08
CA ARG A 37 11.38 -24.90 -11.51
C ARG A 37 10.16 -24.19 -12.09
N ALA A 38 9.02 -24.19 -11.39
CA ALA A 38 7.81 -23.47 -11.81
C ALA A 38 8.07 -21.96 -11.97
N GLU A 39 8.72 -21.36 -10.98
CA GLU A 39 9.05 -19.93 -10.98
C GLU A 39 10.02 -19.55 -12.10
N ILE A 40 11.09 -20.32 -12.29
CA ILE A 40 12.08 -20.06 -13.36
C ILE A 40 11.44 -20.30 -14.74
N LEU A 41 10.66 -21.36 -14.93
CA LEU A 41 10.02 -21.62 -16.21
C LEU A 41 9.03 -20.50 -16.59
N ALA A 42 8.32 -19.91 -15.62
CA ALA A 42 7.46 -18.77 -15.89
C ALA A 42 8.23 -17.53 -16.40
N VAL A 43 9.45 -17.30 -15.92
CA VAL A 43 10.36 -16.27 -16.46
C VAL A 43 10.80 -16.64 -17.87
N LEU A 44 11.27 -17.87 -18.06
CA LEU A 44 11.79 -18.34 -19.35
C LEU A 44 10.72 -18.42 -20.43
N ALA A 45 9.44 -18.57 -20.08
CA ALA A 45 8.34 -18.55 -21.04
C ALA A 45 8.16 -17.20 -21.76
N GLY A 46 8.75 -16.13 -21.22
CA GLY A 46 8.84 -14.80 -21.84
C GLY A 46 10.25 -14.41 -22.26
N ASP A 47 11.16 -15.37 -22.46
CA ASP A 47 12.54 -15.10 -22.87
C ASP A 47 12.63 -14.49 -24.27
N ALA A 48 13.67 -13.70 -24.52
CA ALA A 48 13.94 -13.11 -25.83
C ALA A 48 14.38 -14.16 -26.88
N ASP A 49 14.98 -15.27 -26.44
CA ASP A 49 15.23 -16.43 -27.30
C ASP A 49 13.93 -17.24 -27.44
N GLU A 50 13.29 -17.15 -28.61
CA GLU A 50 12.04 -17.85 -28.92
C GLU A 50 12.13 -19.36 -28.66
N MET A 51 13.28 -19.98 -28.92
CA MET A 51 13.46 -21.42 -28.70
C MET A 51 13.50 -21.77 -27.21
N VAL A 52 14.03 -20.88 -26.37
CA VAL A 52 13.95 -21.03 -24.91
C VAL A 52 12.51 -20.86 -24.45
N ALA A 53 11.82 -19.82 -24.94
CA ALA A 53 10.44 -19.52 -24.57
C ALA A 53 9.48 -20.67 -24.90
N THR A 54 9.52 -21.19 -26.13
CA THR A 54 8.68 -22.33 -26.53
C THR A 54 8.96 -23.55 -25.66
N ARG A 55 10.23 -23.91 -25.43
CA ARG A 55 10.57 -25.07 -24.59
C ARG A 55 10.17 -24.88 -23.14
N ALA A 56 10.22 -23.66 -22.62
CA ALA A 56 9.76 -23.38 -21.27
C ALA A 56 8.24 -23.58 -21.17
N GLN A 57 7.48 -23.11 -22.15
CA GLN A 57 6.04 -23.34 -22.22
C GLN A 57 5.69 -24.84 -22.31
N ASP A 58 6.39 -25.60 -23.14
CA ASP A 58 6.22 -27.05 -23.23
C ASP A 58 6.55 -27.74 -21.89
N ALA A 59 7.63 -27.33 -21.23
CA ALA A 59 8.04 -27.87 -19.94
C ALA A 59 7.01 -27.59 -18.84
N ILE A 60 6.36 -26.42 -18.85
CA ILE A 60 5.34 -26.03 -17.89
C ILE A 60 4.16 -27.00 -17.90
N LEU A 61 3.79 -27.55 -19.05
CA LEU A 61 2.69 -28.53 -19.16
C LEU A 61 2.94 -29.81 -18.36
N SER A 62 4.21 -30.12 -18.07
CA SER A 62 4.60 -31.28 -17.26
C SER A 62 4.58 -31.02 -15.75
N LEU A 63 4.46 -29.76 -15.31
CA LEU A 63 4.45 -29.42 -13.89
C LEU A 63 3.04 -29.48 -13.30
N PRO A 64 2.90 -30.00 -12.07
CA PRO A 64 1.63 -29.99 -11.37
C PRO A 64 1.25 -28.55 -10.95
N PRO A 65 -0.04 -28.18 -10.95
CA PRO A 65 -0.49 -26.83 -10.57
C PRO A 65 -0.07 -26.46 -9.13
N GLU A 66 0.06 -27.44 -8.23
CA GLU A 66 0.52 -27.27 -6.85
C GLU A 66 1.91 -26.61 -6.78
N ALA A 67 2.80 -26.90 -7.72
CA ALA A 67 4.12 -26.29 -7.77
C ALA A 67 4.03 -24.77 -8.04
N PHE A 68 3.10 -24.35 -8.90
CA PHE A 68 2.84 -22.94 -9.17
C PHE A 68 2.13 -22.27 -8.00
N ILE A 69 1.18 -22.94 -7.36
CA ILE A 69 0.48 -22.42 -6.17
C ILE A 69 1.48 -22.14 -5.05
N GLU A 70 2.37 -23.09 -4.74
CA GLU A 70 3.39 -22.91 -3.71
C GLU A 70 4.43 -21.85 -4.10
N ALA A 71 4.73 -21.69 -5.39
CA ALA A 71 5.61 -20.63 -5.88
C ALA A 71 4.96 -19.25 -5.72
N ILE A 72 3.68 -19.13 -6.09
CA ILE A 72 2.88 -17.90 -5.96
C ILE A 72 2.76 -17.48 -4.51
N LYS A 73 2.70 -18.40 -3.54
CA LYS A 73 2.59 -18.07 -2.10
C LYS A 73 3.89 -17.49 -1.50
N ARG A 74 5.02 -17.56 -2.20
CA ARG A 74 6.30 -17.05 -1.67
C ARG A 74 6.26 -15.54 -1.49
N GLU A 75 6.88 -15.05 -0.42
CA GLU A 75 7.02 -13.62 -0.16
C GLU A 75 7.79 -12.91 -1.29
N GLN A 76 8.79 -13.58 -1.87
CA GLN A 76 9.60 -13.06 -2.97
C GLN A 76 9.26 -13.68 -4.33
N ALA A 77 7.99 -14.05 -4.54
CA ALA A 77 7.54 -14.58 -5.83
C ALA A 77 7.79 -13.59 -6.98
N LEU A 78 8.32 -14.09 -8.10
CA LEU A 78 8.69 -13.24 -9.22
C LEU A 78 7.48 -12.61 -9.95
N PRO A 79 7.57 -11.34 -10.40
CA PRO A 79 6.49 -10.71 -11.18
C PRO A 79 6.08 -11.47 -12.45
N ALA A 80 7.05 -12.09 -13.13
CA ALA A 80 6.80 -12.91 -14.32
C ALA A 80 5.92 -14.13 -14.01
N LEU A 81 6.03 -14.70 -12.81
CA LEU A 81 5.18 -15.80 -12.35
C LEU A 81 3.72 -15.37 -12.23
N PHE A 82 3.46 -14.20 -11.63
CA PHE A 82 2.09 -13.66 -11.55
C PHE A 82 1.49 -13.42 -12.94
N SER A 83 2.27 -12.82 -13.84
CA SER A 83 1.83 -12.58 -15.22
C SER A 83 1.51 -13.85 -15.98
N TYR A 84 2.42 -14.83 -15.89
CA TYR A 84 2.24 -16.11 -16.56
C TYR A 84 1.03 -16.88 -16.00
N ALA A 85 0.92 -16.98 -14.67
CA ALA A 85 -0.16 -17.70 -14.02
C ALA A 85 -1.53 -17.09 -14.34
N ALA A 86 -1.66 -15.76 -14.30
CA ALA A 86 -2.90 -15.07 -14.62
C ALA A 86 -3.34 -15.24 -16.07
N LYS A 87 -2.40 -15.36 -17.02
CA LYS A 87 -2.69 -15.48 -18.46
C LYS A 87 -2.93 -16.92 -18.91
N HIS A 88 -2.18 -17.87 -18.35
CA HIS A 88 -2.09 -19.22 -18.91
C HIS A 88 -2.54 -20.33 -17.95
N LEU A 89 -2.66 -20.04 -16.65
CA LEU A 89 -3.00 -21.04 -15.63
C LEU A 89 -4.24 -20.67 -14.82
N ALA A 90 -4.97 -19.63 -15.20
CA ALA A 90 -6.12 -19.13 -14.44
C ALA A 90 -7.27 -20.15 -14.36
N ASP A 91 -7.39 -21.04 -15.34
CA ASP A 91 -8.37 -22.13 -15.37
C ASP A 91 -8.04 -23.26 -14.37
N LYS A 92 -6.79 -23.33 -13.88
CA LYS A 92 -6.35 -24.39 -12.97
C LYS A 92 -6.83 -24.11 -11.54
N PRO A 93 -7.36 -25.14 -10.85
CA PRO A 93 -7.91 -24.96 -9.51
C PRO A 93 -6.83 -24.45 -8.54
N GLY A 94 -7.19 -23.46 -7.72
CA GLY A 94 -6.32 -22.90 -6.69
C GLY A 94 -5.32 -21.84 -7.16
N ILE A 95 -5.06 -21.69 -8.47
CA ILE A 95 -4.14 -20.66 -8.98
C ILE A 95 -4.66 -19.25 -8.72
N CYS A 96 -5.90 -18.96 -9.13
CA CYS A 96 -6.48 -17.63 -8.94
C CYS A 96 -6.62 -17.25 -7.47
N ASP A 97 -6.99 -18.20 -6.62
CA ASP A 97 -7.05 -17.97 -5.18
C ASP A 97 -5.66 -17.66 -4.61
N ALA A 98 -4.62 -18.39 -5.04
CA ALA A 98 -3.25 -18.09 -4.63
C ALA A 98 -2.78 -16.69 -5.07
N LEU A 99 -3.14 -16.26 -6.29
CA LEU A 99 -2.84 -14.92 -6.81
C LEU A 99 -3.50 -13.82 -5.97
N VAL A 100 -4.74 -14.03 -5.52
CA VAL A 100 -5.44 -13.08 -4.65
C VAL A 100 -4.78 -13.01 -3.27
N HIS A 101 -4.40 -14.14 -2.68
CA HIS A 101 -3.81 -14.14 -1.33
C HIS A 101 -2.40 -13.54 -1.25
N ASN A 102 -1.70 -13.38 -2.39
CA ASN A 102 -0.40 -12.73 -2.39
C ASN A 102 -0.51 -11.21 -2.60
N LYS A 103 -0.11 -10.44 -1.59
CA LYS A 103 -0.10 -8.97 -1.59
C LYS A 103 0.85 -8.34 -2.62
N ASN A 104 1.87 -9.07 -3.06
CA ASN A 104 2.81 -8.62 -4.09
C ASN A 104 2.26 -8.85 -5.52
N CYS A 105 1.12 -9.52 -5.66
CA CYS A 105 0.46 -9.69 -6.95
C CYS A 105 -0.29 -8.39 -7.34
N ALA A 106 0.19 -7.74 -8.40
CA ALA A 106 -0.41 -6.51 -8.92
C ALA A 106 -1.86 -6.71 -9.40
N THR A 107 -2.68 -5.66 -9.26
CA THR A 107 -4.13 -5.68 -9.58
C THR A 107 -4.41 -6.01 -11.05
N GLU A 108 -3.51 -5.68 -11.96
CA GLU A 108 -3.60 -6.02 -13.39
C GLU A 108 -3.73 -7.53 -13.65
N HIS A 109 -3.04 -8.35 -12.85
CA HIS A 109 -3.08 -9.80 -12.96
C HIS A 109 -4.37 -10.39 -12.39
N LEU A 110 -4.98 -9.71 -11.41
CA LEU A 110 -6.22 -10.15 -10.81
C LEU A 110 -7.44 -9.97 -11.72
N VAL A 111 -7.42 -9.01 -12.65
CA VAL A 111 -8.53 -8.74 -13.56
C VAL A 111 -8.95 -10.01 -14.32
N HIS A 112 -7.95 -10.79 -14.77
CA HIS A 112 -8.19 -12.08 -15.44
C HIS A 112 -8.58 -13.19 -14.47
N ALA A 113 -8.04 -13.15 -13.24
CA ALA A 113 -8.30 -14.14 -12.21
C ALA A 113 -9.74 -14.14 -11.70
N VAL A 114 -10.43 -12.99 -11.67
CA VAL A 114 -11.79 -12.84 -11.10
C VAL A 114 -12.77 -13.87 -11.62
N ARG A 115 -12.71 -14.22 -12.91
CA ARG A 115 -13.63 -15.18 -13.55
C ARG A 115 -13.48 -16.61 -13.05
N HIS A 116 -12.34 -16.93 -12.45
CA HIS A 116 -11.96 -18.26 -12.00
C HIS A 116 -11.77 -18.35 -10.48
N LEU A 117 -12.05 -17.26 -9.75
CA LEU A 117 -11.97 -17.26 -8.30
C LEU A 117 -13.05 -18.15 -7.68
N SER A 118 -12.68 -18.82 -6.60
CA SER A 118 -13.65 -19.48 -5.74
C SER A 118 -14.48 -18.44 -4.97
N THR A 119 -15.57 -18.89 -4.33
CA THR A 119 -16.34 -18.05 -3.41
C THR A 119 -15.47 -17.48 -2.30
N LEU A 120 -14.52 -18.27 -1.78
CA LEU A 120 -13.57 -17.83 -0.77
C LEU A 120 -12.60 -16.80 -1.35
N GLY A 121 -12.06 -17.02 -2.55
CA GLY A 121 -11.19 -16.06 -3.23
C GLY A 121 -11.85 -14.70 -3.47
N ILE A 122 -13.15 -14.69 -3.81
CA ILE A 122 -13.93 -13.46 -3.94
C ILE A 122 -14.14 -12.77 -2.58
N GLN A 123 -14.41 -13.54 -1.52
CA GLN A 123 -14.50 -12.97 -0.16
C GLN A 123 -13.18 -12.31 0.24
N THR A 124 -12.05 -13.00 0.06
CA THR A 124 -10.71 -12.45 0.34
C THR A 124 -10.44 -11.17 -0.45
N LEU A 125 -10.76 -11.18 -1.75
CA LEU A 125 -10.56 -9.99 -2.58
C LEU A 125 -11.45 -8.83 -2.14
N MET A 126 -12.69 -9.10 -1.72
CA MET A 126 -13.60 -8.08 -1.20
C MET A 126 -13.17 -7.50 0.16
N GLU A 127 -12.47 -8.27 0.99
CA GLU A 127 -11.88 -7.79 2.25
C GLU A 127 -10.69 -6.86 2.00
N GLU A 128 -9.95 -7.06 0.89
CA GLU A 128 -8.84 -6.21 0.46
C GLU A 128 -9.31 -4.99 -0.37
N LEU A 129 -10.16 -4.16 0.25
CA LEU A 129 -10.74 -2.96 -0.36
C LEU A 129 -9.70 -1.99 -0.95
N GLU A 130 -8.46 -1.97 -0.43
CA GLU A 130 -7.35 -1.16 -0.96
C GLU A 130 -7.05 -1.50 -2.43
N ARG A 131 -6.90 -2.79 -2.76
CA ARG A 131 -6.60 -3.27 -4.12
C ARG A 131 -7.75 -3.02 -5.10
N ILE A 132 -8.99 -3.17 -4.63
CA ILE A 132 -10.18 -2.84 -5.41
C ILE A 132 -10.18 -1.33 -5.67
N SER A 133 -9.94 -0.51 -4.64
CA SER A 133 -9.94 0.96 -4.72
C SER A 133 -8.94 1.53 -5.74
N GLU A 134 -7.79 0.87 -5.89
CA GLU A 134 -6.71 1.26 -6.79
C GLU A 134 -7.00 0.93 -8.26
N SER A 135 -7.90 -0.01 -8.56
CA SER A 135 -8.14 -0.51 -9.92
C SER A 135 -9.63 -0.49 -10.28
N PRO A 136 -10.11 0.56 -10.98
CA PRO A 136 -11.50 0.63 -11.46
C PRO A 136 -11.86 -0.52 -12.40
N THR A 137 -10.89 -1.03 -13.16
CA THR A 137 -11.10 -2.17 -14.06
C THR A 137 -11.35 -3.45 -13.28
N LEU A 138 -10.61 -3.70 -12.19
CA LEU A 138 -10.83 -4.84 -11.33
C LEU A 138 -12.23 -4.80 -10.69
N ALA A 139 -12.64 -3.63 -10.20
CA ALA A 139 -13.98 -3.44 -9.63
C ALA A 139 -15.09 -3.68 -10.65
N ALA A 140 -14.94 -3.18 -11.87
CA ALA A 140 -15.90 -3.40 -12.95
C ALA A 140 -16.03 -4.89 -13.31
N VAL A 141 -14.92 -5.63 -13.39
CA VAL A 141 -14.98 -7.08 -13.65
C VAL A 141 -15.61 -7.84 -12.47
N LEU A 142 -15.32 -7.43 -11.24
CA LEU A 142 -15.92 -8.00 -10.03
C LEU A 142 -17.44 -7.83 -9.99
N GLU A 143 -17.98 -6.66 -10.34
CA GLU A 143 -19.43 -6.38 -10.30
C GLU A 143 -20.24 -7.38 -11.14
N HIS A 144 -19.66 -7.86 -12.23
CA HIS A 144 -20.26 -8.86 -13.12
C HIS A 144 -20.12 -10.31 -12.62
N SER A 145 -19.42 -10.54 -11.51
CA SER A 145 -19.25 -11.87 -10.94
C SER A 145 -20.58 -12.37 -10.33
N PRO A 146 -21.02 -13.60 -10.69
CA PRO A 146 -22.24 -14.18 -10.13
C PRO A 146 -22.08 -14.60 -8.67
N LEU A 147 -20.85 -14.69 -8.17
CA LEU A 147 -20.52 -15.20 -6.84
C LEU A 147 -20.58 -14.12 -5.74
N LEU A 148 -20.80 -12.86 -6.11
CA LEU A 148 -20.97 -11.79 -5.14
C LEU A 148 -22.36 -11.82 -4.49
N THR A 149 -22.38 -11.62 -3.18
CA THR A 149 -23.60 -11.37 -2.43
C THR A 149 -24.23 -10.02 -2.82
N PRO A 150 -25.54 -9.82 -2.63
CA PRO A 150 -26.18 -8.53 -2.87
C PRO A 150 -25.53 -7.38 -2.09
N GLU A 151 -25.08 -7.64 -0.87
CA GLU A 151 -24.39 -6.65 -0.04
C GLU A 151 -23.02 -6.28 -0.61
N GLN A 152 -22.23 -7.26 -1.10
CA GLN A 152 -20.96 -6.99 -1.78
C GLN A 152 -21.16 -6.25 -3.12
N LYS A 153 -22.23 -6.55 -3.86
CA LYS A 153 -22.58 -5.79 -5.07
C LYS A 153 -22.93 -4.36 -4.73
N ASN A 154 -23.71 -4.13 -3.67
CA ASN A 154 -24.00 -2.78 -3.19
C ASN A 154 -22.72 -2.06 -2.75
N GLN A 155 -21.80 -2.72 -2.06
CA GLN A 155 -20.49 -2.15 -1.71
C GLN A 155 -19.70 -1.75 -2.95
N LEU A 156 -19.59 -2.61 -3.97
CA LEU A 156 -18.93 -2.25 -5.23
C LEU A 156 -19.64 -1.12 -5.97
N HIS A 157 -20.97 -1.09 -5.93
CA HIS A 157 -21.78 -0.04 -6.53
C HIS A 157 -21.65 1.30 -5.80
N GLU A 158 -21.52 1.30 -4.47
CA GLU A 158 -21.19 2.50 -3.69
C GLU A 158 -19.78 3.01 -3.98
N LEU A 159 -18.87 2.12 -4.37
CA LEU A 159 -17.51 2.45 -4.77
C LEU A 159 -17.42 2.92 -6.24
N TYR A 160 -18.24 2.38 -7.16
CA TYR A 160 -18.06 2.50 -8.63
C TYR A 160 -19.34 2.63 -9.50
N GLY A 161 -20.54 2.69 -8.93
CA GLY A 161 -21.81 2.58 -9.67
C GLY A 161 -22.09 3.68 -10.72
N PRO A 162 -23.04 3.44 -11.66
CA PRO A 162 -23.33 4.24 -12.85
C PRO A 162 -23.95 5.63 -12.59
N GLY A 163 -24.08 6.05 -11.32
CA GLY A 163 -24.26 7.46 -10.94
C GLY A 163 -22.95 8.26 -10.97
N HIS A 164 -21.84 7.64 -11.36
CA HIS A 164 -20.50 8.22 -11.31
C HIS A 164 -19.73 8.02 -12.63
N PRO A 165 -20.16 8.60 -13.76
CA PRO A 165 -19.18 8.97 -14.77
C PRO A 165 -18.26 9.99 -14.11
N ILE A 166 -16.98 9.62 -14.01
CA ILE A 166 -15.87 10.54 -13.79
C ILE A 166 -15.91 11.51 -14.96
N ASP A 167 -16.63 12.61 -14.81
CA ASP A 167 -16.42 13.76 -15.67
C ASP A 167 -15.42 14.67 -14.96
N GLU A 168 -14.16 14.39 -15.24
CA GLU A 168 -13.01 15.18 -14.82
C GLU A 168 -13.17 16.65 -15.28
N ALA A 169 -13.94 16.89 -16.35
CA ALA A 169 -14.36 18.21 -16.77
C ALA A 169 -15.51 18.77 -15.91
N ALA A 170 -16.53 17.99 -15.53
CA ALA A 170 -17.61 18.48 -14.64
C ALA A 170 -17.13 18.75 -13.20
N LEU A 171 -16.12 18.03 -12.70
CA LEU A 171 -15.51 18.32 -11.40
C LEU A 171 -14.64 19.59 -11.45
N ALA A 172 -13.98 19.84 -12.59
CA ALA A 172 -13.24 21.07 -12.85
C ALA A 172 -14.19 22.26 -13.13
N GLU A 173 -15.30 22.02 -13.80
CA GLU A 173 -16.34 23.01 -14.12
C GLU A 173 -17.19 23.33 -12.88
N ALA A 174 -17.48 22.37 -12.00
CA ALA A 174 -18.09 22.63 -10.69
C ALA A 174 -17.13 23.33 -9.71
N ALA A 175 -15.82 23.18 -9.90
CA ALA A 175 -14.81 23.96 -9.17
C ALA A 175 -14.63 25.37 -9.76
N ALA A 176 -14.84 25.54 -11.07
CA ALA A 176 -14.72 26.81 -11.80
C ALA A 176 -16.01 27.64 -11.80
N ALA A 177 -17.19 27.03 -11.73
CA ALA A 177 -18.50 27.68 -11.67
C ALA A 177 -18.87 28.17 -10.26
N ALA A 178 -17.89 28.26 -9.37
CA ALA A 178 -18.08 28.74 -8.00
C ALA A 178 -18.14 30.28 -7.95
N GLU A 179 -19.26 30.87 -8.38
CA GLU A 179 -19.79 32.16 -7.90
C GLU A 179 -21.34 32.20 -8.04
N PRO A 180 -22.09 33.01 -7.27
CA PRO A 180 -22.11 33.17 -5.82
C PRO A 180 -23.56 33.02 -5.32
N ASP A 181 -24.03 31.81 -5.00
CA ASP A 181 -25.34 31.63 -4.33
C ASP A 181 -25.14 31.23 -2.86
N VAL A 182 -25.44 32.17 -1.97
CA VAL A 182 -25.26 32.04 -0.52
C VAL A 182 -26.22 31.01 0.08
N ALA A 183 -27.33 30.67 -0.61
CA ALA A 183 -28.36 29.77 -0.09
C ALA A 183 -28.00 28.27 -0.17
N ARG A 184 -27.01 27.89 -0.99
CA ARG A 184 -26.60 26.48 -1.21
C ARG A 184 -25.16 26.16 -0.82
N ARG A 185 -24.51 27.01 -0.01
CA ARG A 185 -23.21 26.64 0.58
C ARG A 185 -23.42 25.53 1.61
N GLN A 186 -23.53 24.29 1.15
CA GLN A 186 -23.19 23.17 2.02
C GLN A 186 -21.78 23.42 2.50
N THR A 187 -21.61 23.54 3.82
CA THR A 187 -20.27 23.71 4.38
C THR A 187 -19.44 22.49 3.98
N LEU A 188 -18.12 22.65 3.81
CA LEU A 188 -17.23 21.54 3.47
C LEU A 188 -17.45 20.33 4.42
N ILE A 189 -17.83 20.59 5.67
CA ILE A 189 -18.21 19.59 6.67
C ILE A 189 -19.51 18.86 6.30
N GLN A 190 -20.56 19.58 5.88
CA GLN A 190 -21.82 18.97 5.43
C GLN A 190 -21.61 18.10 4.19
N ARG A 191 -20.78 18.55 3.25
CA ARG A 191 -20.43 17.79 2.06
C ARG A 191 -19.63 16.52 2.40
N ILE A 192 -18.69 16.61 3.34
CA ILE A 192 -17.94 15.44 3.81
C ILE A 192 -18.86 14.46 4.57
N ALA A 193 -19.87 14.95 5.29
CA ALA A 193 -20.80 14.10 6.03
C ALA A 193 -21.69 13.24 5.13
N THR A 194 -21.98 13.68 3.90
CA THR A 194 -22.72 12.88 2.91
C THR A 194 -21.83 11.97 2.08
N MET A 195 -20.51 12.09 2.18
CA MET A 195 -19.57 11.28 1.42
C MET A 195 -19.40 9.88 1.99
N THR A 196 -19.29 8.89 1.11
CA THR A 196 -18.85 7.54 1.49
C THR A 196 -17.40 7.54 1.96
N VAL A 197 -16.95 6.46 2.61
CA VAL A 197 -15.55 6.33 3.05
C VAL A 197 -14.59 6.46 1.86
N ALA A 198 -14.89 5.81 0.73
CA ALA A 198 -14.04 5.88 -0.46
C ALA A 198 -14.00 7.28 -1.08
N GLN A 199 -15.12 8.00 -1.11
CA GLN A 199 -15.14 9.39 -1.55
C GLN A 199 -14.28 10.27 -0.64
N ARG A 200 -14.33 10.05 0.68
CA ARG A 200 -13.46 10.74 1.63
C ARG A 200 -11.99 10.39 1.44
N VAL A 201 -11.65 9.14 1.12
CA VAL A 201 -10.27 8.73 0.76
C VAL A 201 -9.80 9.46 -0.49
N GLN A 202 -10.60 9.46 -1.57
CA GLN A 202 -10.26 10.16 -2.82
C GLN A 202 -10.16 11.68 -2.60
N TYR A 203 -11.06 12.24 -1.80
CA TYR A 203 -11.08 13.65 -1.46
C TYR A 203 -9.91 14.04 -0.54
N ALA A 204 -9.42 13.14 0.30
CA ALA A 204 -8.19 13.34 1.07
C ALA A 204 -6.95 13.43 0.17
N ILE A 205 -6.88 12.58 -0.86
CA ILE A 205 -5.73 12.53 -1.78
C ILE A 205 -5.75 13.71 -2.76
N LYS A 206 -6.90 13.96 -3.40
CA LYS A 206 -7.04 14.91 -4.52
C LYS A 206 -7.53 16.29 -4.10
N GLY A 207 -8.21 16.40 -2.96
CA GLY A 207 -8.80 17.64 -2.46
C GLY A 207 -7.78 18.71 -2.07
N GLY A 208 -8.29 19.90 -1.76
CA GLY A 208 -7.48 21.03 -1.30
C GLY A 208 -7.04 20.91 0.16
N THR A 209 -6.30 21.93 0.62
CA THR A 209 -5.80 22.05 2.00
C THR A 209 -6.92 21.94 3.05
N ASP A 210 -8.08 22.56 2.81
CA ASP A 210 -9.21 22.53 3.76
C ASP A 210 -9.86 21.14 3.88
N ALA A 211 -9.87 20.39 2.79
CA ALA A 211 -10.35 19.01 2.78
C ALA A 211 -9.45 18.14 3.65
N ARG A 212 -8.13 18.17 3.41
CA ARG A 212 -7.13 17.42 4.21
C ARG A 212 -7.16 17.81 5.68
N ARG A 213 -7.25 19.11 5.97
CA ARG A 213 -7.36 19.64 7.34
C ARG A 213 -8.60 19.12 8.06
N THR A 214 -9.67 18.83 7.34
CA THR A 214 -10.91 18.29 7.91
C THR A 214 -10.83 16.77 8.05
N LEU A 215 -10.40 16.08 6.98
CA LEU A 215 -10.34 14.62 6.89
C LEU A 215 -9.23 13.98 7.73
N ILE A 216 -8.21 14.74 8.17
CA ILE A 216 -7.22 14.20 9.12
C ILE A 216 -7.85 13.85 10.48
N ARG A 217 -9.01 14.43 10.81
CA ARG A 217 -9.81 14.12 12.02
C ARG A 217 -10.95 13.14 11.75
N ASP A 218 -10.97 12.51 10.57
CA ASP A 218 -12.02 11.58 10.20
C ASP A 218 -12.12 10.40 11.17
N PRO A 219 -13.31 9.91 11.54
CA PRO A 219 -13.41 8.72 12.40
C PRO A 219 -12.79 7.46 11.76
N ASN A 220 -12.72 7.39 10.42
CA ASN A 220 -12.16 6.25 9.71
C ASN A 220 -10.65 6.42 9.49
N LYS A 221 -9.87 5.46 10.00
CA LYS A 221 -8.40 5.45 9.93
C LYS A 221 -7.86 5.39 8.51
N VAL A 222 -8.57 4.75 7.58
CA VAL A 222 -8.17 4.66 6.17
C VAL A 222 -8.17 6.04 5.53
N VAL A 223 -9.18 6.86 5.83
CA VAL A 223 -9.28 8.25 5.37
C VAL A 223 -8.13 9.08 5.95
N GLN A 224 -7.87 8.95 7.25
CA GLN A 224 -6.76 9.67 7.90
C GLN A 224 -5.39 9.32 7.29
N ARG A 225 -5.15 8.03 6.99
CA ARG A 225 -3.93 7.56 6.30
C ARG A 225 -3.83 8.12 4.88
N ALA A 226 -4.94 8.16 4.15
CA ALA A 226 -4.99 8.73 2.80
C ALA A 226 -4.60 10.22 2.78
N VAL A 227 -4.94 10.99 3.83
CA VAL A 227 -4.48 12.39 3.96
C VAL A 227 -2.95 12.46 4.02
N LEU A 228 -2.32 11.60 4.82
CA LEU A 228 -0.85 11.58 4.96
C LEU A 228 -0.13 11.06 3.70
N ALA A 229 -0.82 10.30 2.84
CA ALA A 229 -0.30 9.78 1.58
C ALA A 229 -0.53 10.72 0.39
N SER A 230 -1.25 11.84 0.58
CA SER A 230 -1.53 12.78 -0.51
C SER A 230 -0.22 13.36 -1.10
N PRO A 231 -0.03 13.33 -2.43
CA PRO A 231 1.15 13.90 -3.07
C PRO A 231 1.16 15.44 -3.00
N ARG A 232 0.03 16.05 -2.62
CA ARG A 232 -0.14 17.50 -2.47
C ARG A 232 0.06 17.97 -1.03
N LEU A 233 0.46 17.07 -0.13
CA LEU A 233 0.67 17.37 1.27
C LEU A 233 1.91 18.25 1.45
N THR A 234 1.74 19.39 2.11
CA THR A 234 2.82 20.34 2.36
C THR A 234 3.42 20.18 3.75
N ASP A 235 4.67 20.60 3.94
CA ASP A 235 5.33 20.57 5.25
C ASP A 235 4.56 21.38 6.31
N GLN A 236 3.99 22.53 5.94
CA GLN A 236 3.18 23.36 6.84
C GLN A 236 1.92 22.63 7.35
N GLU A 237 1.28 21.84 6.49
CA GLU A 237 0.13 21.02 6.91
C GLU A 237 0.56 19.94 7.89
N VAL A 238 1.70 19.28 7.64
CA VAL A 238 2.24 18.26 8.54
C VAL A 238 2.62 18.85 9.90
N GLU A 239 3.22 20.04 9.92
CA GLU A 239 3.51 20.79 11.16
C GLU A 239 2.24 21.06 11.97
N ALA A 240 1.17 21.49 11.28
CA ALA A 240 -0.13 21.71 11.90
C ALA A 240 -0.68 20.39 12.47
N PHE A 241 -0.67 19.30 11.70
CA PHE A 241 -1.19 17.99 12.14
C PHE A 241 -0.43 17.46 13.35
N ALA A 242 0.90 17.55 13.35
CA ALA A 242 1.75 17.14 14.47
C ALA A 242 1.38 17.85 15.79
N SER A 243 0.88 19.08 15.73
CA SER A 243 0.45 19.85 16.91
C SER A 243 -0.98 19.55 17.39
N MET A 244 -1.78 18.81 16.61
CA MET A 244 -3.19 18.58 16.92
C MET A 244 -3.36 17.50 17.98
N SER A 245 -3.96 17.86 19.12
CA SER A 245 -4.31 16.92 20.20
C SER A 245 -5.60 16.12 19.91
N SER A 246 -6.32 16.49 18.85
CA SER A 246 -7.52 15.77 18.37
C SER A 246 -7.20 14.55 17.52
N LEU A 247 -5.94 14.38 17.11
CA LEU A 247 -5.51 13.21 16.34
C LEU A 247 -5.24 12.02 17.25
N THR A 248 -5.39 10.82 16.68
CA THR A 248 -5.09 9.56 17.34
C THR A 248 -3.57 9.35 17.40
N ASP A 249 -3.16 8.53 18.37
CA ASP A 249 -1.76 8.17 18.59
C ASP A 249 -1.14 7.42 17.39
N GLU A 250 -1.95 6.63 16.67
CA GLU A 250 -1.59 5.96 15.42
C GLU A 250 -1.18 6.94 14.31
N ILE A 251 -1.95 8.02 14.11
CA ILE A 251 -1.63 9.04 13.11
C ILE A 251 -0.35 9.79 13.48
N LEU A 252 -0.19 10.14 14.76
CA LEU A 252 1.03 10.78 15.24
C LEU A 252 2.25 9.86 15.09
N ARG A 253 2.08 8.55 15.27
CA ARG A 253 3.11 7.53 15.01
C ARG A 253 3.47 7.45 13.53
N LEU A 254 2.49 7.50 12.63
CA LEU A 254 2.75 7.53 11.18
C LEU A 254 3.51 8.78 10.75
N ILE A 255 3.14 9.95 11.28
CA ILE A 255 3.86 11.20 11.02
C ILE A 255 5.31 11.08 11.51
N ALA A 256 5.52 10.55 12.71
CA ALA A 256 6.87 10.40 13.29
C ALA A 256 7.73 9.34 12.57
N GLY A 257 7.11 8.29 12.03
CA GLY A 257 7.78 7.22 11.30
C GLY A 257 8.24 7.63 9.90
N ASN A 258 7.62 8.66 9.31
CA ASN A 258 8.01 9.14 7.99
C ASN A 258 9.31 9.95 8.05
N ARG A 259 10.35 9.45 7.37
CA ARG A 259 11.67 10.07 7.32
C ARG A 259 11.66 11.48 6.73
N ASN A 260 10.76 11.77 5.79
CA ASN A 260 10.67 13.10 5.17
C ASN A 260 10.16 14.13 6.18
N PHE A 261 9.10 13.79 6.92
CA PHE A 261 8.52 14.68 7.93
C PHE A 261 9.48 14.88 9.11
N ARG A 262 10.22 13.83 9.50
CA ARG A 262 11.17 13.90 10.61
C ARG A 262 12.39 14.80 10.37
N LYS A 263 12.71 15.10 9.10
CA LYS A 263 13.76 16.09 8.77
C LYS A 263 13.36 17.51 9.20
N ASN A 264 12.07 17.80 9.25
CA ASN A 264 11.57 19.08 9.69
C ASN A 264 11.58 19.16 11.23
N TYR A 265 12.44 20.05 11.76
CA TYR A 265 12.58 20.26 13.20
C TYR A 265 11.27 20.70 13.87
N VAL A 266 10.43 21.48 13.17
CA VAL A 266 9.15 21.95 13.72
C VAL A 266 8.20 20.78 13.94
N VAL A 267 8.14 19.83 13.00
CA VAL A 267 7.35 18.59 13.14
C VAL A 267 7.83 17.80 14.35
N VAL A 268 9.16 17.60 14.49
CA VAL A 268 9.75 16.89 15.63
C VAL A 268 9.39 17.56 16.95
N ARG A 269 9.55 18.88 17.03
CA ARG A 269 9.20 19.67 18.20
C ARG A 269 7.71 19.57 18.54
N ASN A 270 6.83 19.66 17.54
CA ASN A 270 5.38 19.61 17.75
C ASN A 270 4.95 18.22 18.24
N LEU A 271 5.46 17.15 17.65
CA LEU A 271 5.19 15.77 18.08
C LEU A 271 5.60 15.52 19.53
N ILE A 272 6.79 15.96 19.94
CA ILE A 272 7.28 15.77 21.32
C ILE A 272 6.43 16.55 22.34
N ASN A 273 5.91 17.72 21.97
CA ASN A 273 5.07 18.53 22.87
C ASN A 273 3.59 18.11 22.86
N ASN A 274 3.18 17.18 22.01
CA ASN A 274 1.79 16.75 21.90
C ASN A 274 1.48 15.64 22.93
N PRO A 275 0.43 15.82 23.79
CA PRO A 275 0.06 14.85 24.83
C PRO A 275 -0.35 13.48 24.30
N LYS A 276 -0.78 13.39 23.04
CA LYS A 276 -1.26 12.15 22.40
C LYS A 276 -0.17 11.39 21.66
N THR A 277 1.03 11.96 21.51
CA THR A 277 2.14 11.24 20.88
C THR A 277 2.62 10.13 21.81
N PRO A 278 2.71 8.88 21.34
CA PRO A 278 3.21 7.78 22.14
C PRO A 278 4.58 8.02 22.78
N LEU A 279 4.78 7.49 23.99
CA LEU A 279 6.02 7.67 24.74
C LEU A 279 7.22 7.05 24.02
N ASP A 280 7.05 5.90 23.40
CA ASP A 280 8.11 5.23 22.65
C ASP A 280 8.61 6.09 21.49
N VAL A 281 7.70 6.76 20.77
CA VAL A 281 8.06 7.68 19.69
C VAL A 281 8.82 8.89 20.23
N THR A 282 8.30 9.56 21.26
CA THR A 282 8.89 10.78 21.81
C THR A 282 10.27 10.57 22.42
N LEU A 283 10.51 9.43 23.09
CA LEU A 283 11.83 9.09 23.66
C LEU A 283 12.91 8.96 22.57
N HIS A 284 12.60 8.37 21.42
CA HIS A 284 13.54 8.27 20.29
C HIS A 284 13.82 9.62 19.61
N MET A 285 12.97 10.63 19.82
CA MET A 285 13.09 11.95 19.20
C MET A 285 13.77 12.97 20.14
N LEU A 286 13.82 12.71 21.45
CA LEU A 286 14.48 13.57 22.44
C LEU A 286 15.91 14.01 22.05
N PRO A 287 16.80 13.13 21.53
CA PRO A 287 18.15 13.53 21.15
C PRO A 287 18.19 14.55 20.01
N MET A 288 17.12 14.67 19.22
CA MET A 288 17.04 15.58 18.08
C MET A 288 16.72 17.02 18.49
N LEU A 289 16.27 17.25 19.73
CA LEU A 289 15.94 18.58 20.22
C LEU A 289 17.18 19.45 20.44
N ASN A 290 17.05 20.74 20.16
CA ASN A 290 18.05 21.73 20.54
C ASN A 290 18.04 21.96 22.08
N ALA A 291 19.06 22.64 22.60
CA ALA A 291 19.21 22.85 24.04
C ALA A 291 18.07 23.68 24.66
N GLN A 292 17.56 24.69 23.94
CA GLN A 292 16.53 25.59 24.43
C GLN A 292 15.17 24.89 24.55
N ASP A 293 14.77 24.14 23.53
CA ASP A 293 13.52 23.40 23.52
C ASP A 293 13.58 22.20 24.47
N LEU A 294 14.74 21.57 24.62
CA LEU A 294 14.95 20.55 25.64
C LEU A 294 14.77 21.13 27.06
N LYS A 295 15.29 22.34 27.32
CA LYS A 295 15.05 23.07 28.59
C LYS A 295 13.56 23.34 28.80
N ARG A 296 12.86 23.86 27.77
CA ARG A 296 11.41 24.12 27.83
C ARG A 296 10.62 22.84 28.12
N LEU A 297 11.02 21.72 27.53
CA LEU A 297 10.38 20.43 27.72
C LEU A 297 10.41 19.97 29.19
N THR A 298 11.48 20.31 29.94
CA THR A 298 11.57 19.98 31.37
C THR A 298 10.50 20.65 32.23
N MET A 299 9.91 21.75 31.76
CA MET A 299 8.86 22.50 32.47
C MET A 299 7.46 22.23 31.91
N ASN A 300 7.34 21.42 30.85
CA ASN A 300 6.08 21.15 30.19
C ASN A 300 5.27 20.11 30.98
N LYS A 301 4.08 20.50 31.44
CA LYS A 301 3.16 19.61 32.18
C LYS A 301 2.19 18.83 31.28
N ASN A 302 2.14 19.16 29.99
CA ASN A 302 1.25 18.51 29.02
C ASN A 302 1.83 17.22 28.44
N ILE A 303 3.00 16.77 28.89
CA ILE A 303 3.67 15.56 28.40
C ILE A 303 3.82 14.52 29.53
N PRO A 304 4.06 13.24 29.19
CA PRO A 304 4.32 12.20 30.18
C PRO A 304 5.50 12.54 31.11
N GLU A 305 5.36 12.22 32.41
CA GLU A 305 6.40 12.50 33.41
C GLU A 305 7.74 11.81 33.11
N THR A 306 7.67 10.59 32.56
CA THR A 306 8.84 9.85 32.09
C THR A 306 9.61 10.61 31.02
N LEU A 307 8.92 11.24 30.07
CA LEU A 307 9.51 12.05 29.01
C LEU A 307 10.18 13.31 29.60
N ARG A 308 9.48 13.99 30.51
CA ARG A 308 9.99 15.19 31.20
C ARG A 308 11.25 14.90 32.04
N THR A 309 11.24 13.81 32.80
CA THR A 309 12.39 13.37 33.60
C THR A 309 13.59 13.01 32.74
N THR A 310 13.36 12.33 31.61
CA THR A 310 14.42 11.96 30.67
C THR A 310 15.01 13.19 29.98
N ALA A 311 14.15 14.13 29.57
CA ALA A 311 14.57 15.41 29.02
C ALA A 311 15.45 16.20 30.00
N PHE A 312 15.10 16.23 31.29
CA PHE A 312 15.88 16.88 32.34
C PHE A 312 17.28 16.28 32.48
N LYS A 313 17.38 14.94 32.54
CA LYS A 313 18.66 14.24 32.58
C LYS A 313 19.53 14.59 31.37
N LEU A 314 18.96 14.51 30.16
CA LEU A 314 19.67 14.82 28.92
C LEU A 314 20.12 16.29 28.85
N HIS A 315 19.29 17.23 29.30
CA HIS A 315 19.62 18.65 29.35
C HIS A 315 20.81 18.90 30.27
N ARG A 316 20.82 18.29 31.46
CA ARG A 316 21.93 18.41 32.42
C ARG A 316 23.24 17.87 31.84
N THR A 317 23.22 16.64 31.29
CA THR A 317 24.41 16.04 30.67
C THR A 317 24.98 16.91 29.54
N ARG A 318 24.11 17.49 28.69
CA ARG A 318 24.56 18.40 27.61
C ARG A 318 25.10 19.73 28.11
N ALA A 319 24.60 20.23 29.24
CA ALA A 319 25.09 21.45 29.87
C ALA A 319 26.46 21.24 30.51
N ASP A 320 26.68 20.08 31.12
CA ASP A 320 27.97 19.72 31.75
C ASP A 320 29.07 19.50 30.71
N LEU A 321 28.77 18.89 29.55
CA LEU A 321 29.73 18.70 28.45
C LEU A 321 30.14 20.00 27.74
N LYS A 322 29.44 21.12 27.97
CA LYS A 322 29.76 22.43 27.39
C LYS A 322 30.60 23.31 28.33
N LYS A 323 30.76 22.91 29.58
CA LYS A 323 31.66 23.56 30.56
C LYS A 323 33.06 23.00 30.41
#